data_AF-M0ZNM5-F1
#
_entry.id   AF-M0ZNM5-F1
#
_cell.length_a   1.000
_cell.length_b   1.000
_cell.length_c   1.000
_cell.angle_alpha   90.00
_cell.angle_beta   90.00
_cell.angle_gamma   90.00
#
_symmetry.space_group_name_H-M   'P 1'
#
loop_
_entity.id
_entity.type
_entity.pdbx_description
1 polymer ?
#
loop_
_entity_poly.entity_id
_entity_poly.type
_entity_poly.pdbx_seq_one_letter_code
_entity_poly.pdbx_strand_id
1 'polypeptide(L)'
;MGGDYPSKPMGLYATIWDASDWATSGGKYKTNYKYAPFIAEFTDLVLNGCAMDPLEQVVNPSLCDEKDVELQKADFSRITSRQRMAMKRFRAKYMYYSYCYDSLRYSVPPPECEIDPVEQQSFKETGRLKFINKHHGHRHPKKSRSEVLDARNYGNEDEE
;
A
#
# COMPACT_ATOMS: atom_id res chain seq x y z
N MET A 1 11.89 11.81 15.18
CA MET A 1 11.84 10.35 15.01
C MET A 1 13.24 9.82 15.26
N GLY A 2 13.41 8.94 16.25
CA GLY A 2 14.72 8.40 16.67
C GLY A 2 14.78 6.87 16.62
N GLY A 3 14.08 6.27 15.66
CA GLY A 3 14.08 4.83 15.44
C GLY A 3 15.17 4.41 14.44
N ASP A 4 15.48 3.11 14.43
CA ASP A 4 16.40 2.53 13.47
C ASP A 4 15.86 2.66 12.04
N TYR A 5 16.73 3.10 11.13
CA TYR A 5 16.44 3.17 9.70
C TYR A 5 17.45 2.29 8.93
N PRO A 6 17.03 1.58 7.86
CA PRO A 6 17.95 0.76 7.07
C PRO A 6 19.12 1.59 6.53
N SER A 7 20.32 1.37 7.08
CA SER A 7 21.54 2.14 6.79
C SER A 7 22.72 1.25 6.37
N LYS A 8 22.51 -0.06 6.29
CA LYS A 8 23.53 -1.04 5.86
C LYS A 8 23.30 -1.43 4.39
N PRO A 9 24.36 -1.78 3.64
CA PRO A 9 24.21 -2.37 2.31
C PRO A 9 23.28 -3.58 2.33
N MET A 10 22.48 -3.74 1.28
CA MET A 10 21.48 -4.80 1.16
C MET A 10 21.66 -5.59 -0.14
N GLY A 11 21.34 -6.88 -0.10
CA GLY A 11 21.22 -7.73 -1.28
C GLY A 11 19.77 -7.83 -1.75
N LEU A 12 19.58 -8.02 -3.06
CA LEU A 12 18.27 -8.27 -3.65
C LEU A 12 18.03 -9.78 -3.78
N TYR A 13 16.83 -10.23 -3.39
CA TYR A 13 16.43 -11.63 -3.45
C TYR A 13 15.03 -11.74 -4.06
N ALA A 14 14.84 -12.72 -4.94
CA ALA A 14 13.52 -13.10 -5.46
C ALA A 14 13.34 -14.61 -5.25
N THR A 15 12.29 -15.00 -4.51
CA THR A 15 12.06 -16.41 -4.14
C THR A 15 10.59 -16.78 -4.26
N ILE A 16 10.33 -18.01 -4.68
CA ILE A 16 9.04 -18.69 -4.52
C ILE A 16 9.24 -19.81 -3.48
N TRP A 17 8.45 -19.81 -2.42
CA TRP A 17 8.61 -20.76 -1.31
C TRP A 17 7.28 -21.03 -0.61
N ASP A 18 7.23 -22.14 0.15
CA ASP A 18 6.02 -22.56 0.87
C ASP A 18 5.94 -21.90 2.25
N ALA A 19 4.99 -20.98 2.40
CA ALA A 19 4.68 -20.27 3.63
C ALA A 19 3.32 -20.70 4.23
N SER A 20 2.97 -21.99 4.10
CA SER A 20 1.69 -22.57 4.51
C SER A 20 1.24 -22.26 5.94
N ASP A 21 2.17 -21.98 6.85
CA ASP A 21 1.84 -21.72 8.25
C ASP A 21 1.27 -20.32 8.51
N TRP A 22 1.37 -19.39 7.55
CA TRP A 22 0.86 -18.02 7.74
C TRP A 22 0.30 -17.32 6.49
N ALA A 23 0.73 -17.68 5.28
CA ALA A 23 0.45 -16.88 4.07
C ALA A 23 -1.05 -16.76 3.74
N THR A 24 -1.79 -17.87 3.77
CA THR A 24 -3.20 -17.87 3.32
C THR A 24 -4.15 -17.99 4.49
N SER A 25 -4.92 -16.92 4.74
CA SER A 25 -5.85 -16.82 5.89
C SER A 25 -5.18 -17.10 7.25
N GLY A 26 -3.94 -16.63 7.44
CA GLY A 26 -3.19 -16.87 8.66
C GLY A 26 -2.80 -18.33 8.86
N GLY A 27 -2.56 -19.07 7.76
CA GLY A 27 -2.15 -20.48 7.78
C GLY A 27 -3.28 -21.51 7.77
N LYS A 28 -4.54 -21.06 7.69
CA LYS A 28 -5.71 -21.94 7.64
C LYS A 28 -5.74 -22.82 6.39
N TYR A 29 -5.30 -22.29 5.25
CA TYR A 29 -5.28 -23.01 3.97
C TYR A 29 -3.83 -23.24 3.55
N LYS A 30 -3.41 -24.51 3.56
CA LYS A 30 -2.05 -24.92 3.21
C LYS A 30 -1.90 -25.18 1.72
N THR A 31 -0.66 -25.14 1.24
CA THR A 31 -0.30 -25.44 -0.15
C THR A 31 -0.75 -26.86 -0.52
N ASN A 32 -1.50 -26.98 -1.61
CA ASN A 32 -1.88 -28.27 -2.17
C ASN A 32 -0.96 -28.60 -3.36
N TYR A 33 0.05 -29.42 -3.09
CA TYR A 33 1.07 -29.82 -4.07
C TYR A 33 0.54 -30.65 -5.24
N LYS A 34 -0.72 -31.09 -5.23
CA LYS A 34 -1.36 -31.67 -6.43
C LYS A 34 -1.50 -30.67 -7.58
N TYR A 35 -1.47 -29.38 -7.30
CA TYR A 35 -1.52 -28.31 -8.29
C TYR A 35 -0.13 -27.82 -8.72
N ALA A 36 0.94 -28.52 -8.33
CA ALA A 36 2.28 -28.22 -8.79
C ALA A 36 2.43 -28.48 -10.32
N PRO A 37 3.36 -27.79 -11.00
CA PRO A 37 4.32 -26.81 -10.47
C PRO A 37 3.71 -25.44 -10.17
N PHE A 38 4.22 -24.78 -9.13
CA PHE A 38 3.94 -23.37 -8.87
C PHE A 38 5.04 -22.54 -9.55
N ILE A 39 4.67 -21.73 -10.53
CA ILE A 39 5.61 -21.01 -11.39
C ILE A 39 5.45 -19.50 -11.15
N ALA A 40 6.58 -18.81 -10.95
CA ALA A 40 6.67 -17.36 -10.94
C ALA A 40 7.67 -16.92 -12.03
N GLU A 41 7.22 -16.07 -12.94
CA GLU A 41 8.03 -15.52 -14.03
C GLU A 41 8.37 -14.06 -13.72
N PHE A 42 9.64 -13.69 -13.88
CA PHE A 42 10.15 -12.35 -13.64
C PHE A 42 10.88 -11.88 -14.89
N THR A 43 10.53 -10.71 -15.41
CA THR A 43 11.17 -10.06 -16.57
C THR A 43 11.55 -8.63 -16.23
N ASP A 44 12.27 -7.96 -17.14
CA ASP A 44 12.53 -6.52 -17.10
C ASP A 44 13.21 -6.05 -15.80
N LEU A 45 14.20 -6.82 -15.34
CA LEU A 45 14.98 -6.46 -14.15
C LEU A 45 15.75 -5.15 -14.39
N VAL A 46 15.34 -4.10 -13.68
CA VAL A 46 16.03 -2.81 -13.65
C VAL A 46 16.72 -2.64 -12.30
N LEU A 47 18.05 -2.56 -12.32
CA LEU A 47 18.86 -2.25 -11.15
C LEU A 47 19.39 -0.82 -11.28
N ASN A 48 18.79 0.11 -10.55
CA ASN A 48 19.29 1.48 -10.41
C ASN A 48 19.57 1.76 -8.93
N GLY A 49 20.83 1.75 -8.57
CA GLY A 49 21.29 1.97 -7.21
C GLY A 49 22.81 2.10 -7.16
N CYS A 50 23.35 2.33 -5.97
CA CYS A 50 24.79 2.34 -5.74
C CYS A 50 25.25 0.93 -5.33
N ALA A 51 26.16 0.35 -6.11
CA ALA A 51 26.72 -0.96 -5.81
C ALA A 51 27.80 -0.84 -4.74
N MET A 52 27.73 -1.69 -3.71
CA MET A 52 28.74 -1.80 -2.66
C MET A 52 29.38 -3.17 -2.73
N ASP A 53 30.70 -3.24 -2.49
CA ASP A 53 31.40 -4.52 -2.41
C ASP A 53 30.99 -5.26 -1.12
N PRO A 54 30.39 -6.46 -1.22
CA PRO A 54 30.03 -7.25 -0.05
C PRO A 54 31.22 -7.68 0.82
N LEU A 55 32.44 -7.64 0.28
CA LEU A 55 33.67 -8.04 0.95
C LEU A 55 34.32 -6.91 1.75
N GLU A 56 33.91 -5.65 1.55
CA GLU A 56 34.41 -4.52 2.31
C GLU A 56 33.86 -4.53 3.75
N GLN A 57 34.75 -4.80 4.72
CA GLN A 57 34.41 -4.80 6.15
C GLN A 57 34.10 -3.39 6.70
N VAL A 58 34.59 -2.35 6.02
CA VAL A 58 34.35 -0.94 6.33
C VAL A 58 33.71 -0.30 5.12
N VAL A 59 32.40 -0.10 5.20
CA VAL A 59 31.61 0.60 4.18
C VAL A 59 32.12 2.05 4.14
N ASN A 60 32.76 2.47 3.05
CA ASN A 60 33.05 3.88 2.84
C ASN A 60 31.75 4.59 2.40
N PRO A 61 31.13 5.44 3.25
CA PRO A 61 29.83 6.03 2.96
C PRO A 61 29.87 6.94 1.72
N SER A 62 31.04 7.50 1.41
CA SER A 62 31.19 8.47 0.32
C SER A 62 31.13 7.87 -1.08
N LEU A 63 31.19 6.53 -1.22
CA LEU A 63 31.09 5.85 -2.51
C LEU A 63 29.75 6.09 -3.21
N CYS A 64 28.69 6.39 -2.44
CA CYS A 64 27.34 6.57 -2.96
C CYS A 64 26.84 8.01 -2.90
N ASP A 65 27.66 8.98 -2.48
CA ASP A 65 27.25 10.37 -2.29
C ASP A 65 26.64 10.99 -3.56
N GLU A 66 27.22 10.71 -4.73
CA GLU A 66 26.71 11.22 -6.00
C GLU A 66 25.30 10.70 -6.30
N LYS A 67 25.05 9.42 -6.01
CA LYS A 67 23.74 8.79 -6.18
C LYS A 67 22.72 9.30 -5.17
N ASP A 68 23.15 9.56 -3.94
CA ASP A 68 22.28 10.19 -2.95
C ASP A 68 21.86 11.61 -3.36
N VAL A 69 22.78 12.40 -3.93
CA VAL A 69 22.48 13.72 -4.48
C VAL A 69 21.52 13.63 -5.67
N GLU A 70 21.70 12.65 -6.56
CA GLU A 70 20.79 12.38 -7.66
C GLU A 70 19.38 12.04 -7.15
N LEU A 71 19.27 11.13 -6.17
CA LEU A 71 18.01 10.71 -5.56
C LEU A 71 17.30 11.86 -4.86
N GLN A 72 18.03 12.76 -4.18
CA GLN A 72 17.45 13.94 -3.53
C GLN A 72 16.85 14.93 -4.54
N LYS A 73 17.45 15.05 -5.74
CA LYS A 73 17.00 15.93 -6.81
C LYS A 73 15.89 15.32 -7.66
N ALA A 74 15.72 14.01 -7.62
CA ALA A 74 14.72 13.32 -8.43
C ALA A 74 13.29 13.75 -8.07
N ASP A 75 12.39 13.74 -9.06
CA ASP A 75 10.98 14.14 -8.89
C ASP A 75 10.23 13.27 -7.86
N PHE A 76 10.72 12.07 -7.60
CA PHE A 76 10.17 11.12 -6.65
C PHE A 76 10.78 11.22 -5.24
N SER A 77 11.72 12.15 -4.99
CA SER A 77 12.30 12.39 -3.67
C SER A 77 11.27 12.82 -2.63
N ARG A 78 10.15 13.40 -3.09
CA ARG A 78 9.02 13.80 -2.26
C ARG A 78 7.71 13.37 -2.89
N ILE A 79 6.79 12.89 -2.06
CA ILE A 79 5.44 12.58 -2.51
C ILE A 79 4.64 13.87 -2.75
N THR A 80 4.13 14.04 -3.95
CA THR A 80 3.24 15.15 -4.33
C THR A 80 1.88 15.04 -3.63
N SER A 81 1.12 16.14 -3.58
CA SER A 81 -0.25 16.13 -3.03
C SER A 81 -1.16 15.15 -3.78
N ARG A 82 -1.02 15.05 -5.11
CA ARG A 82 -1.79 14.12 -5.94
C ARG A 82 -1.46 12.66 -5.61
N GLN A 83 -0.18 12.30 -5.50
CA GLN A 83 0.25 10.96 -5.11
C GLN A 83 -0.20 10.63 -3.68
N ARG A 84 -0.11 11.57 -2.73
CA ARG A 84 -0.60 11.38 -1.36
C ARG A 84 -2.10 11.11 -1.32
N MET A 85 -2.91 11.83 -2.10
CA MET A 85 -4.34 11.54 -2.23
C MET A 85 -4.61 10.17 -2.86
N ALA A 86 -3.84 9.78 -3.89
CA ALA A 86 -3.96 8.46 -4.50
C ALA A 86 -3.65 7.35 -3.48
N MET A 87 -2.58 7.51 -2.69
CA MET A 87 -2.23 6.61 -1.59
C MET A 87 -3.37 6.51 -0.56
N LYS A 88 -3.93 7.64 -0.11
CA LYS A 88 -5.07 7.66 0.83
C LYS A 88 -6.29 6.92 0.27
N ARG A 89 -6.66 7.14 -1.00
CA ARG A 89 -7.76 6.44 -1.66
C ARG A 89 -7.50 4.93 -1.79
N PHE A 90 -6.27 4.54 -2.11
CA PHE A 90 -5.89 3.13 -2.19
C PHE A 90 -6.01 2.45 -0.82
N ARG A 91 -5.44 3.07 0.22
CA ARG A 91 -5.51 2.54 1.59
C ARG A 91 -6.95 2.39 2.07
N ALA A 92 -7.79 3.42 1.87
CA ALA A 92 -9.19 3.40 2.27
C ALA A 92 -10.03 2.30 1.59
N LYS A 93 -9.59 1.79 0.41
CA LYS A 93 -10.34 0.78 -0.36
C LYS A 93 -9.75 -0.63 -0.24
N TYR A 94 -8.43 -0.76 -0.20
CA TYR A 94 -7.75 -2.05 -0.38
C TYR A 94 -6.89 -2.49 0.82
N MET A 95 -6.62 -1.61 1.80
CA MET A 95 -5.83 -1.99 2.97
C MET A 95 -6.68 -2.85 3.91
N TYR A 96 -6.22 -4.08 4.18
CA TYR A 96 -6.92 -5.04 5.03
C TYR A 96 -6.30 -5.20 6.43
N TYR A 97 -5.05 -4.79 6.59
CA TYR A 97 -4.29 -4.83 7.85
C TYR A 97 -3.33 -3.64 7.93
N SER A 98 -3.13 -3.09 9.14
CA SER A 98 -2.11 -2.08 9.43
C SER A 98 -1.59 -2.29 10.85
N TYR A 99 -0.27 -2.46 10.99
CA TYR A 99 0.37 -2.65 12.29
C TYR A 99 0.30 -1.39 13.17
N CYS A 100 0.25 -0.18 12.58
CA CYS A 100 0.08 1.08 13.31
C CYS A 100 -1.26 1.16 14.06
N TYR A 101 -2.26 0.36 13.65
CA TYR A 101 -3.58 0.29 14.30
C TYR A 101 -3.79 -1.03 15.06
N ASP A 102 -2.76 -1.86 15.17
CA ASP A 102 -2.78 -3.13 15.91
C ASP A 102 -2.43 -2.88 17.38
N SER A 103 -3.41 -2.40 18.14
CA SER A 103 -3.26 -2.12 19.57
C SER A 103 -3.11 -3.38 20.43
N LEU A 104 -3.47 -4.55 19.89
CA LEU A 104 -3.25 -5.84 20.54
C LEU A 104 -1.77 -6.22 20.50
N ARG A 105 -1.10 -6.00 19.36
CA ARG A 105 0.34 -6.25 19.21
C ARG A 105 1.20 -5.13 19.78
N TYR A 106 0.80 -3.88 19.56
CA TYR A 106 1.52 -2.69 19.97
C TYR A 106 0.60 -1.79 20.80
N SER A 107 0.66 -1.92 22.13
CA SER A 107 -0.17 -1.12 23.05
C SER A 107 0.06 0.39 22.88
N VAL A 108 1.28 0.78 22.50
CA VAL A 108 1.64 2.11 22.03
C VAL A 108 2.08 1.98 20.57
N PRO A 109 1.49 2.74 19.63
CA PRO A 109 1.92 2.70 18.24
C PRO A 109 3.42 3.01 18.11
N PRO A 110 4.14 2.29 17.24
CA PRO A 110 5.53 2.59 16.94
C PRO A 110 5.74 4.06 16.52
N PRO A 111 6.89 4.67 16.86
CA PRO A 111 7.11 6.13 16.73
C PRO A 111 7.13 6.64 15.29
N GLU A 112 7.28 5.77 14.30
CA GLU A 112 7.20 6.08 12.88
C GLU A 112 5.76 6.17 12.35
N CYS A 113 4.77 5.71 13.11
CA CYS A 113 3.38 5.69 12.69
C CYS A 113 2.74 7.08 12.74
N GLU A 114 2.25 7.56 11.60
CA GLU A 114 1.35 8.72 11.52
C GLU A 114 -0.11 8.26 11.65
N ILE A 115 -0.72 8.49 12.81
CA ILE A 115 -2.09 8.07 13.10
C ILE A 115 -3.10 9.04 12.48
N ASP A 116 -3.77 8.62 11.40
CA ASP A 116 -4.98 9.27 10.89
C ASP A 116 -6.23 8.76 11.65
N PRO A 117 -6.93 9.62 12.43
CA PRO A 117 -8.08 9.19 13.24
C PRO A 117 -9.26 8.65 12.42
N VAL A 118 -9.45 9.15 11.18
CA VAL A 118 -10.56 8.71 10.31
C VAL A 118 -10.26 7.32 9.75
N GLU A 119 -9.00 7.09 9.36
CA GLU A 119 -8.55 5.77 8.90
C GLU A 119 -8.61 4.75 10.05
N GLN A 120 -8.14 5.12 11.25
CA GLN A 120 -8.14 4.26 12.44
C GLN A 120 -9.54 3.71 12.79
N GLN A 121 -10.59 4.51 12.60
CA GLN A 121 -11.97 4.06 12.86
C GLN A 121 -12.38 2.84 12.02
N SER A 122 -11.75 2.64 10.86
CA SER A 122 -12.01 1.50 9.97
C SER A 122 -11.35 0.21 10.44
N PHE A 123 -10.45 0.24 11.43
CA PHE A 123 -9.70 -0.92 11.91
C PHE A 123 -10.18 -1.41 13.29
N LYS A 124 -10.09 -2.71 13.51
CA LYS A 124 -10.24 -3.36 14.82
C LYS A 124 -8.96 -3.18 15.63
N GLU A 125 -9.01 -3.51 16.93
CA GLU A 125 -7.82 -3.55 17.81
C GLU A 125 -6.71 -4.50 17.32
N THR A 126 -7.08 -5.50 16.53
CA THR A 126 -6.13 -6.43 15.87
C THR A 126 -5.44 -5.83 14.65
N GLY A 127 -5.62 -4.54 14.36
CA GLY A 127 -5.12 -3.88 13.14
C GLY A 127 -5.76 -4.35 11.84
N ARG A 128 -6.71 -5.31 11.88
CA ARG A 128 -7.46 -5.79 10.72
C ARG A 128 -8.66 -4.90 10.43
N LEU A 129 -9.01 -4.76 9.15
CA LEU A 129 -10.15 -3.96 8.71
C LEU A 129 -11.46 -4.48 9.33
N LYS A 130 -12.32 -3.58 9.76
CA LYS A 130 -13.71 -3.89 10.12
C LYS A 130 -14.43 -4.21 8.82
N PHE A 131 -14.95 -5.43 8.70
CA PHE A 131 -15.94 -5.75 7.68
C PHE A 131 -17.21 -4.99 8.01
N ILE A 132 -17.27 -3.72 7.61
CA ILE A 132 -18.54 -3.02 7.49
C ILE A 132 -19.17 -3.67 6.28
N ASN A 133 -20.21 -4.48 6.48
CA ASN A 133 -21.13 -4.82 5.41
C ASN A 133 -21.66 -3.49 4.86
N LYS A 134 -20.96 -2.92 3.87
CA LYS A 134 -21.52 -1.89 3.02
C LYS A 134 -22.57 -2.61 2.20
N HIS A 135 -23.75 -2.79 2.80
CA HIS A 135 -24.95 -3.07 2.07
C HIS A 135 -25.06 -1.95 1.03
N HIS A 136 -24.68 -2.24 -0.21
CA HIS A 136 -25.11 -1.46 -1.36
C HIS A 136 -26.61 -1.66 -1.47
N GLY A 137 -27.37 -0.97 -0.60
CA GLY A 137 -28.79 -0.82 -0.73
C GLY A 137 -29.04 0.07 -1.93
N HIS A 138 -29.03 -0.50 -3.13
CA HIS A 138 -29.70 0.09 -4.28
C HIS A 138 -31.21 0.09 -4.00
N ARG A 139 -31.67 1.02 -3.16
CA ARG A 139 -33.06 1.45 -3.15
C ARG A 139 -33.23 2.36 -4.35
N HIS A 140 -33.57 1.77 -5.49
CA HIS A 140 -34.21 2.51 -6.58
C HIS A 140 -35.45 3.22 -6.00
N PRO A 141 -35.56 4.55 -6.08
CA PRO A 141 -36.81 5.22 -5.79
C PRO A 141 -37.82 4.80 -6.87
N LYS A 142 -38.94 4.20 -6.47
CA LYS A 142 -40.08 3.99 -7.37
C LYS A 142 -40.53 5.37 -7.86
N LYS A 143 -40.30 5.65 -9.14
CA LYS A 143 -40.76 6.85 -9.84
C LYS A 143 -42.29 6.83 -9.82
N SER A 144 -42.93 7.62 -8.96
CA SER A 144 -44.36 7.91 -9.13
C SER A 144 -44.50 8.82 -10.33
N ARG A 145 -45.33 8.38 -11.26
CA ARG A 145 -45.66 9.08 -12.50
C ARG A 145 -46.70 10.14 -12.15
N SER A 146 -46.31 11.41 -12.13
CA SER A 146 -47.24 12.52 -12.36
C SER A 146 -46.77 13.34 -13.55
N GLU A 147 -47.69 13.52 -14.48
CA GLU A 147 -47.59 14.37 -15.66
C GLU A 147 -47.28 15.82 -15.25
N VAL A 148 -46.57 16.56 -16.11
CA VAL A 148 -46.86 17.95 -16.52
C VAL A 148 -45.66 18.51 -17.32
N LEU A 149 -45.94 18.75 -18.61
CA LEU A 149 -45.55 19.85 -19.50
C LEU A 149 -44.08 20.35 -19.60
N ASP A 150 -43.53 20.09 -20.80
CA ASP A 150 -42.79 20.97 -21.73
C ASP A 150 -42.06 22.23 -21.20
N ALA A 151 -40.73 22.27 -21.37
CA ALA A 151 -39.96 23.47 -21.76
C ALA A 151 -38.47 23.15 -22.05
N ARG A 152 -38.14 23.18 -23.35
CA ARG A 152 -36.89 23.54 -24.07
C ARG A 152 -35.57 23.86 -23.32
N ASN A 153 -34.50 23.21 -23.84
CA ASN A 153 -33.14 23.64 -24.25
C ASN A 153 -32.13 24.41 -23.37
N TYR A 154 -30.86 24.12 -23.71
CA TYR A 154 -29.54 24.72 -23.41
C TYR A 154 -28.78 24.06 -22.24
N GLY A 155 -27.54 23.62 -22.35
CA GLY A 155 -26.51 23.56 -23.40
C GLY A 155 -25.28 22.88 -22.77
N ASN A 156 -24.40 22.32 -23.60
CA ASN A 156 -23.08 21.84 -23.20
C ASN A 156 -22.28 22.98 -22.56
N GLU A 157 -21.38 22.65 -21.62
CA GLU A 157 -20.01 23.18 -21.61
C GLU A 157 -19.14 22.44 -20.59
N ASP A 158 -17.86 22.39 -20.97
CA ASP A 158 -16.79 21.50 -20.58
C ASP A 158 -15.98 21.98 -19.36
N GLU A 159 -15.08 21.10 -18.92
CA GLU A 159 -13.72 21.35 -18.39
C GLU A 159 -13.48 22.40 -17.27
N GLU A 160 -13.00 21.91 -16.11
CA GLU A 160 -11.62 22.15 -15.62
C GLU A 160 -11.20 21.09 -14.57
#